data_AF-A0A2E0D044-F1
#
_entry.id   AF-A0A2E0D044-F1
#
_cell.length_a   1.000
_cell.length_b   1.000
_cell.length_c   1.000
_cell.angle_alpha   90.00
_cell.angle_beta   90.00
_cell.angle_gamma   90.00
#
_symmetry.space_group_name_H-M   'P 1'
#
loop_
_entity.id
_entity.type
_entity.pdbx_description
1 polymer ?
#
loop_
_entity_poly.entity_id
_entity_poly.type
_entity_poly.pdbx_seq_one_letter_code
_entity_poly.pdbx_strand_id
1 'polypeptide(L)' 'MKFNDNKSKIYLKEKYCIISTPIEFIENSVKVAGDMINRGWIPVSGVSFDDGKIFHTLVKEPNNV' A
#
# COMPACT_ATOMS: atom_id res chain seq x y z
N MET A 1 9.56 -11.05 -0.83
CA MET A 1 10.16 -9.80 -1.37
C MET A 1 10.10 -8.75 -0.26
N LYS A 2 11.24 -8.34 0.32
CA LYS A 2 11.26 -7.32 1.37
C LYS A 2 11.26 -5.95 0.70
N PHE A 3 10.11 -5.25 0.72
CA PHE A 3 10.09 -3.81 0.47
C PHE A 3 10.68 -3.13 1.70
N ASN A 4 11.88 -2.57 1.56
CA ASN A 4 12.53 -1.84 2.65
C ASN A 4 12.26 -0.35 2.42
N ASP A 5 11.10 0.12 2.87
CA ASP A 5 10.81 1.55 2.98
C ASP A 5 10.93 1.93 4.46
N ASN A 6 11.72 2.96 4.76
CA ASN A 6 12.01 3.39 6.14
C ASN A 6 10.93 4.32 6.72
N LYS A 7 9.98 4.77 5.89
CA LYS A 7 8.88 5.68 6.23
C LYS A 7 7.51 4.98 6.17
N SER A 8 7.40 3.88 5.44
CA SER A 8 6.18 3.13 5.21
C SER A 8 6.39 1.65 5.55
N LYS A 9 5.45 1.07 6.29
CA LYS A 9 5.39 -0.38 6.51
C LYS A 9 4.51 -1.00 5.44
N ILE A 10 5.04 -1.98 4.72
CA ILE A 10 4.29 -2.72 3.71
C ILE A 10 4.04 -4.15 4.20
N TYR A 11 2.77 -4.47 4.41
CA TYR A 11 2.29 -5.78 4.80
C TYR A 11 1.81 -6.52 3.56
N LEU A 12 2.64 -7.45 3.08
CA LEU A 12 2.35 -8.27 1.90
C LEU A 12 1.84 -9.66 2.31
N LYS A 13 0.68 -10.02 1.78
CA LYS A 13 0.13 -11.38 1.79
C LYS A 13 -0.17 -11.81 0.37
N GLU A 14 -0.55 -13.08 0.21
CA GLU A 14 -0.76 -13.67 -1.12
C GLU A 14 -1.77 -12.90 -1.98
N LYS A 15 -2.83 -12.39 -1.37
CA LYS A 15 -3.94 -11.71 -2.07
C LYS A 15 -4.08 -10.23 -1.74
N TYR A 16 -3.44 -9.73 -0.68
CA TYR A 16 -3.59 -8.34 -0.26
C TYR A 16 -2.26 -7.71 0.16
N CYS A 17 -2.19 -6.40 0.00
CA CYS A 17 -1.10 -5.52 0.37
C CYS A 17 -1.69 -4.38 1.21
N ILE A 18 -1.16 -4.14 2.39
CA ILE A 18 -1.48 -2.97 3.21
C ILE A 18 -0.22 -2.12 3.33
N ILE A 19 -0.31 -0.85 2.95
CA ILE A 19 0.75 0.13 3.17
C ILE A 19 0.30 1.00 4.34
N SER A 20 1.14 1.14 5.37
CA SER A 20 0.92 2.03 6.50
C SER A 20 2.04 3.05 6.58
N THR A 21 1.69 4.34 6.57
CA THR A 21 2.66 5.44 6.54
C THR A 21 2.25 6.51 7.56
N PRO A 22 3.13 7.01 8.42
CA PRO A 22 2.84 8.18 9.26
C PRO A 22 2.42 9.39 8.40
N ILE A 23 1.47 10.18 8.88
CA ILE A 23 0.83 11.25 8.10
C ILE A 23 1.81 12.36 7.70
N GLU A 24 2.88 12.58 8.48
CA GLU A 24 3.96 13.50 8.14
C GLU A 24 4.73 13.10 6.86
N PHE A 25 4.55 11.87 6.37
CA PHE A 25 5.14 11.35 5.14
C PHE A 25 4.09 11.08 4.05
N ILE A 26 3.04 11.90 3.96
CA ILE A 26 1.94 11.72 2.99
C ILE A 26 2.40 11.51 1.55
N GLU A 27 3.37 12.29 1.07
CA GLU A 27 3.92 12.15 -0.28
C GLU A 27 4.59 10.78 -0.49
N ASN A 28 5.28 10.26 0.54
CA ASN A 28 5.86 8.93 0.49
C ASN A 28 4.77 7.85 0.42
N SER A 29 3.65 8.04 1.12
CA SER A 29 2.53 7.10 1.08
C SER A 29 1.97 6.94 -0.34
N VAL A 30 1.82 8.06 -1.08
CA VAL A 30 1.33 8.06 -2.47
C VAL A 30 2.34 7.40 -3.39
N LYS A 31 3.63 7.70 -3.22
CA LYS A 31 4.71 7.08 -4.01
C LYS A 31 4.73 5.56 -3.85
N VAL A 32 4.70 5.07 -2.62
CA VAL A 32 4.73 3.62 -2.34
C VAL A 32 3.48 2.93 -2.88
N ALA A 33 2.30 3.54 -2.73
CA ALA A 33 1.07 3.01 -3.31
C ALA A 33 1.15 2.94 -4.85
N GLY A 34 1.63 4.00 -5.50
CA GLY A 34 1.87 4.02 -6.94
C GLY A 34 2.84 2.94 -7.41
N ASP A 35 3.95 2.72 -6.68
CA ASP A 35 4.90 1.65 -6.97
C ASP A 35 4.28 0.26 -6.87
N MET A 36 3.34 0.05 -5.93
CA MET A 36 2.58 -1.21 -5.84
C MET A 36 1.60 -1.35 -7.00
N ILE A 37 0.91 -0.29 -7.38
CA ILE A 37 -0.02 -0.29 -8.52
C ILE A 37 0.72 -0.65 -9.82
N ASN A 38 1.88 -0.04 -10.05
CA ASN A 38 2.74 -0.33 -11.21
C ASN A 38 3.23 -1.79 -11.26
N ARG A 39 3.13 -2.52 -10.14
CA ARG A 39 3.48 -3.95 -10.02
C ARG A 39 2.27 -4.88 -10.13
N GLY A 40 1.11 -4.35 -10.53
CA GLY A 40 -0.12 -5.12 -10.72
C GLY A 40 -0.98 -5.29 -9.46
N TRP A 41 -0.75 -4.47 -8.43
CA TRP A 41 -1.68 -4.40 -7.29
C TRP A 41 -2.81 -3.41 -7.60
N ILE A 42 -4.01 -3.71 -7.14
CA ILE A 42 -5.22 -2.94 -7.42
C ILE A 42 -5.73 -2.33 -6.12
N PRO A 43 -5.93 -1.00 -6.04
CA PRO A 43 -6.53 -0.38 -4.86
C PRO A 43 -7.95 -0.90 -4.63
N VAL A 44 -8.23 -1.38 -3.41
CA VAL A 44 -9.56 -1.90 -3.04
C VAL A 44 -10.55 -0.77 -2.72
N SER A 45 -10.04 0.32 -2.14
CA SER A 45 -10.84 1.44 -1.66
C SER A 45 -10.02 2.73 -1.65
N GLY A 46 -10.66 3.83 -1.27
CA GLY A 46 -9.97 5.06 -0.89
C GLY A 46 -8.99 4.85 0.27
N VAL A 47 -8.20 5.89 0.52
CA VAL A 47 -7.19 5.95 1.57
C VAL A 47 -7.86 6.16 2.93
N SER A 48 -7.48 5.39 3.96
CA SER A 48 -7.99 5.59 5.32
C SER A 48 -6.94 6.26 6.20
N PHE A 49 -7.41 7.09 7.13
CA PHE A 49 -6.58 7.80 8.10
C PHE A 49 -6.99 7.38 9.50
N ASP A 50 -6.03 6.90 10.29
CA ASP A 50 -6.26 6.50 11.68
C ASP A 50 -4.98 6.66 12.50
N ASP A 51 -5.10 7.17 13.72
CA ASP A 51 -4.00 7.36 14.68
C ASP A 51 -2.71 7.94 14.06
N GLY A 52 -2.85 9.06 13.34
CA GLY A 52 -1.73 9.74 12.67
C GLY A 52 -1.08 8.95 11.54
N LYS A 53 -1.75 7.92 11.01
CA LYS A 53 -1.26 7.09 9.91
C LYS A 53 -2.24 7.08 8.74
N ILE A 54 -1.67 6.85 7.58
CA ILE A 54 -2.32 6.70 6.29
C ILE A 54 -2.25 5.23 5.92
N PHE A 55 -3.36 4.66 5.47
CA PHE A 55 -3.41 3.27 5.02
C PHE A 55 -3.92 3.16 3.59
N HIS A 56 -3.18 2.41 2.78
CA HIS A 56 -3.59 2.00 1.45
C HIS A 56 -3.82 0.49 1.45
N THR A 57 -5.00 0.05 1.02
CA THR A 57 -5.31 -1.37 0.86
C THR A 57 -5.36 -1.70 -0.62
N LEU A 58 -4.53 -2.64 -1.05
CA LEU A 58 -4.48 -3.14 -2.40
C LEU A 58 -4.65 -4.65 -2.42
N VAL A 59 -5.18 -5.19 -3.52
CA VAL A 59 -5.31 -6.62 -3.78
C VAL A 59 -4.56 -7.01 -5.02
N LYS A 60 -4.13 -8.26 -5.08
CA LYS A 60 -3.63 -8.84 -6.32
C LYS A 60 -4.84 -9.31 -7.11
N GLU A 61 -4.97 -8.91 -8.37
CA GLU A 61 -6.02 -9.44 -9.23
C GLU A 61 -5.91 -10.98 -9.18
N PRO A 62 -6.94 -11.71 -8.73
CA PRO A 62 -6.96 -13.14 -8.99
C PRO A 62 -7.01 -13.22 -10.51
N ASN A 63 -5.94 -13.74 -11.13
CA ASN A 63 -5.86 -13.94 -12.59
C ASN A 63 -7.27 -14.25 -13.11
N ASN A 64 -7.82 -13.35 -13.92
CA ASN A 64 -9.04 -13.66 -14.67
C ASN A 64 -8.73 -14.94 -15.44
N VAL A 65 -9.36 -16.04 -15.02
CA VAL A 65 -9.37 -17.32 -15.73
C VAL A 65 -10.11 -17.11 -17.05
#